data_AF-A0A0F7U349-F1
#
_entry.id   AF-A0A0F7U349-F1
#
_cell.length_a   1.000
_cell.length_b   1.000
_cell.length_c   1.000
_cell.angle_alpha   90.00
_cell.angle_beta   90.00
_cell.angle_gamma   90.00
#
_symmetry.space_group_name_H-M   'P 1'
#
loop_
_entity.id
_entity.type
_entity.pdbx_description
1 polymer ?
#
loop_
_entity_poly.entity_id
_entity_poly.type
_entity_poly.pdbx_seq_one_letter_code
_entity_poly.pdbx_strand_id
1 'polypeptide(L)'
;MRLIVRERPEQAAQYIAAYIVKRINAFGPTTDRPFVLGLPTGSSPLPIYQALIAAYSRGEISFQHVVTFNMDEYVGLPRDHPESYHSFMYKNFFQHVDIDVKNVNLLDGNAASLTDECLAYEAKIKAAGGIELFLGGVGSDGHIAFNEPGSSLASRTRIKSLAHETIIANARFFNGDIDAVPRMALTVGVQTIMDAREVVIIATGTSKAPAIQQAVEGGISHLCTLSALQLHPSSMLVVDEDATMELKVKTVRYFTGVERTILSKGMSSETPPSLTLATSIDGTWREPEDGELTPDSMSSRIGQTKPLTVRSVTMPFSPV
;
A
#
# COMPACT_ATOMS: atom_id res chain seq x y z
N MET A 1 -12.85 1.69 1.81
CA MET A 1 -11.88 2.50 1.05
C MET A 1 -12.20 3.98 1.24
N ARG A 2 -11.19 4.84 1.32
CA ARG A 2 -11.31 6.31 1.26
C ARG A 2 -10.77 6.82 -0.07
N LEU A 3 -11.46 7.76 -0.71
CA LEU A 3 -10.95 8.51 -1.85
C LEU A 3 -10.89 9.99 -1.46
N ILE A 4 -9.69 10.54 -1.42
CA ILE A 4 -9.42 11.91 -1.02
C ILE A 4 -9.04 12.68 -2.28
N VAL A 5 -9.85 13.66 -2.65
CA VAL A 5 -9.63 14.49 -3.84
C VAL A 5 -9.08 15.85 -3.41
N ARG A 6 -7.99 16.27 -4.04
CA ARG A 6 -7.41 17.61 -3.88
C ARG A 6 -7.35 18.29 -5.24
N GLU A 7 -7.30 19.61 -5.26
CA GLU A 7 -7.32 20.36 -6.52
C GLU A 7 -6.02 20.12 -7.31
N ARG A 8 -4.88 20.03 -6.60
CA ARG A 8 -3.55 19.98 -7.22
C ARG A 8 -2.68 18.84 -6.66
N PRO A 9 -1.73 18.33 -7.46
CA PRO A 9 -0.77 17.31 -7.01
C PRO A 9 -0.05 17.66 -5.69
N GLU A 10 0.33 18.93 -5.50
CA GLU A 10 1.05 19.35 -4.30
C GLU A 10 0.18 19.23 -3.04
N GLN A 11 -1.11 19.54 -3.15
CA GLN A 11 -2.05 19.41 -2.04
C GLN A 11 -2.32 17.94 -1.69
N ALA A 12 -2.37 17.05 -2.70
CA ALA A 12 -2.48 15.61 -2.49
C ALA A 12 -1.25 15.08 -1.73
N ALA A 13 -0.05 15.50 -2.14
CA ALA A 13 1.19 15.12 -1.48
C ALA A 13 1.30 15.67 -0.04
N GLN A 14 0.95 16.94 0.16
CA GLN A 14 0.92 17.57 1.50
C GLN A 14 -0.06 16.86 2.43
N TYR A 15 -1.23 16.45 1.92
CA TYR A 15 -2.19 15.69 2.70
C TYR A 15 -1.62 14.34 3.17
N ILE A 16 -0.95 13.60 2.28
CA ILE A 16 -0.31 12.34 2.66
C ILE A 16 0.82 12.56 3.66
N ALA A 17 1.68 13.56 3.44
CA ALA A 17 2.78 13.84 4.36
C ALA A 17 2.25 14.17 5.77
N ALA A 18 1.23 15.02 5.87
CA ALA A 18 0.56 15.33 7.13
C ALA A 18 -0.08 14.08 7.76
N TYR A 19 -0.67 13.19 6.95
CA TYR A 19 -1.23 11.93 7.43
C TYR A 19 -0.13 11.01 7.99
N ILE A 20 1.01 10.86 7.31
CA ILE A 20 2.15 10.04 7.78
C ILE A 20 2.71 10.61 9.08
N VAL A 21 2.93 11.93 9.17
CA VAL A 21 3.36 12.60 10.41
C VAL A 21 2.41 12.29 11.56
N LYS A 22 1.11 12.45 11.33
CA LYS A 22 0.08 12.14 12.31
C LYS A 22 0.12 10.67 12.75
N ARG A 23 0.24 9.74 11.80
CA ARG A 23 0.25 8.29 12.09
C ARG A 23 1.47 7.87 12.90
N ILE A 24 2.65 8.36 12.54
CA ILE A 24 3.89 8.09 13.28
C ILE A 24 3.81 8.67 14.69
N ASN A 25 3.40 9.94 14.85
CA ASN A 25 3.31 10.58 16.16
C ASN A 25 2.24 9.94 17.06
N ALA A 26 1.08 9.58 16.51
CA ALA A 26 0.02 8.90 17.25
C ALA A 26 0.40 7.47 17.65
N PHE A 27 1.23 6.78 16.85
CA PHE A 27 1.74 5.47 17.20
C PHE A 27 2.78 5.53 18.34
N GLY A 28 3.55 6.61 18.41
CA GLY A 28 4.58 6.84 19.43
C GLY A 28 5.68 5.77 19.40
N PRO A 29 6.42 5.63 18.28
CA PRO A 29 7.36 4.53 18.10
C PRO A 29 8.53 4.62 19.07
N THR A 30 8.98 3.46 19.53
CA THR A 30 10.15 3.28 20.39
C THR A 30 11.09 2.26 19.78
N THR A 31 12.26 2.03 20.39
CA THR A 31 13.20 1.01 19.92
C THR A 31 12.58 -0.40 19.90
N ASP A 32 11.78 -0.74 20.92
CA ASP A 32 11.15 -2.08 21.03
C ASP A 32 9.85 -2.19 20.23
N ARG A 33 9.29 -1.06 19.80
CA ARG A 33 8.05 -0.98 19.02
C ARG A 33 8.21 0.09 17.93
N PRO A 34 8.96 -0.21 16.86
CA PRO A 34 9.15 0.74 15.77
C PRO A 34 7.88 0.91 14.93
N PHE A 35 7.76 2.05 14.24
CA PHE A 35 6.74 2.23 13.22
C PHE A 35 7.26 1.68 11.89
N VAL A 36 6.59 0.68 11.33
CA VAL A 36 7.03 0.03 10.08
C VAL A 36 6.34 0.68 8.87
N LEU A 37 7.13 1.32 8.00
CA LEU A 37 6.66 2.13 6.87
C LEU A 37 7.09 1.54 5.53
N GLY A 38 6.12 1.18 4.69
CA GLY A 38 6.35 0.80 3.29
C GLY A 38 6.49 2.03 2.40
N LEU A 39 7.50 2.07 1.52
CA LEU A 39 7.82 3.25 0.71
C LEU A 39 7.96 2.95 -0.80
N PRO A 40 7.40 3.81 -1.69
CA PRO A 40 7.55 3.69 -3.13
C PRO A 40 8.72 4.53 -3.66
N THR A 41 9.10 4.31 -4.91
CA THR A 41 9.96 5.22 -5.69
C THR A 41 9.16 5.94 -6.78
N GLY A 42 9.84 6.57 -7.74
CA GLY A 42 9.22 7.26 -8.86
C GLY A 42 8.86 8.72 -8.57
N SER A 43 8.23 9.38 -9.55
CA SER A 43 7.98 10.82 -9.49
C SER A 43 6.86 11.20 -8.52
N SER A 44 5.83 10.35 -8.38
CA SER A 44 4.65 10.63 -7.55
C SER A 44 4.97 10.87 -6.06
N PRO A 45 5.84 10.11 -5.39
CA PRO A 45 6.16 10.35 -3.98
C PRO A 45 7.16 11.48 -3.71
N LEU A 46 7.85 12.04 -4.73
CA LEU A 46 8.87 13.08 -4.49
C LEU A 46 8.34 14.29 -3.68
N PRO A 47 7.17 14.87 -3.99
CA PRO A 47 6.65 15.98 -3.20
C PRO A 47 6.26 15.57 -1.77
N ILE A 48 5.93 14.29 -1.54
CA ILE A 48 5.66 13.75 -0.20
C ILE A 48 6.97 13.71 0.59
N TYR A 49 8.06 13.19 0.00
CA TYR A 49 9.36 13.15 0.66
C TYR A 49 9.85 14.55 1.02
N GLN A 50 9.71 15.52 0.11
CA GLN A 50 10.05 16.92 0.38
C GLN A 50 9.25 17.49 1.56
N ALA A 51 7.94 17.20 1.63
CA ALA A 51 7.10 17.66 2.72
C ALA A 51 7.47 16.97 4.07
N LEU A 52 7.81 15.69 4.05
CA LEU A 52 8.27 14.96 5.25
C LEU A 52 9.62 15.48 5.76
N ILE A 53 10.57 15.76 4.86
CA ILE A 53 11.85 16.38 5.20
C ILE A 53 11.61 17.76 5.83
N ALA A 54 10.71 18.56 5.24
CA ALA A 54 10.37 19.85 5.80
C ALA A 54 9.73 19.73 7.20
N ALA A 55 8.85 18.76 7.42
CA ALA A 55 8.27 18.48 8.73
C ALA A 55 9.33 18.06 9.76
N TYR A 56 10.26 17.18 9.38
CA TYR A 56 11.40 16.79 10.21
C TYR A 56 12.26 18.01 10.58
N SER A 57 12.59 18.87 9.62
CA SER A 57 13.39 20.08 9.87
C SER A 57 12.72 21.08 10.83
N ARG A 58 11.38 21.03 10.96
CA ARG A 58 10.59 21.82 11.92
C ARG A 58 10.39 21.13 13.27
N GLY A 59 10.93 19.92 13.46
CA GLY A 59 10.76 19.13 14.68
C GLY A 59 9.37 18.51 14.86
N GLU A 60 8.60 18.37 13.77
CA GLU A 60 7.22 17.85 13.82
C GLU A 60 7.16 16.31 13.79
N ILE A 61 8.25 15.65 13.41
CA ILE A 61 8.37 14.20 13.27
C ILE A 61 9.84 13.78 13.47
N SER A 62 10.06 12.56 13.96
CA SER A 62 11.36 11.86 13.96
C SER A 62 11.22 10.49 13.31
N PHE A 63 12.28 10.06 12.62
CA PHE A 63 12.40 8.76 11.96
C PHE A 63 13.36 7.81 12.71
N GLN A 64 13.87 8.20 13.88
CA GLN A 64 14.82 7.40 14.68
C GLN A 64 14.28 6.00 15.03
N HIS A 65 12.97 5.87 15.22
CA HIS A 65 12.29 4.60 15.52
C HIS A 65 11.34 4.16 14.41
N VAL A 66 11.63 4.59 13.17
CA VAL A 66 10.92 4.13 11.97
C VAL A 66 11.78 3.07 11.28
N VAL A 67 11.14 1.97 10.87
CA VAL A 67 11.72 0.91 10.03
C VAL A 67 11.07 0.97 8.66
N THR A 68 11.86 1.06 7.60
CA THR A 68 11.33 1.20 6.24
C THR A 68 11.52 -0.06 5.42
N PHE A 69 10.57 -0.33 4.53
CA PHE A 69 10.64 -1.35 3.50
C PHE A 69 10.25 -0.74 2.16
N ASN A 70 11.15 -0.74 1.21
CA ASN A 70 10.86 -0.32 -0.15
C ASN A 70 10.15 -1.41 -0.96
N MET A 71 9.41 -1.00 -1.99
CA MET A 71 8.60 -1.89 -2.81
C MET A 71 9.42 -2.78 -3.74
N ASP A 72 10.50 -2.25 -4.31
CA ASP A 72 11.17 -2.86 -5.44
C ASP A 72 12.63 -2.37 -5.58
N GLU A 73 13.40 -3.11 -6.39
CA GLU A 73 14.74 -2.73 -6.88
C GLU A 73 15.00 -3.43 -8.23
N TYR A 74 15.75 -2.79 -9.12
CA TYR A 74 16.15 -3.39 -10.39
C TYR A 74 17.14 -4.55 -10.18
N VAL A 75 16.99 -5.62 -10.97
CA VAL A 75 17.94 -6.74 -10.97
C VAL A 75 19.12 -6.42 -11.88
N GLY A 76 20.34 -6.63 -11.37
CA GLY A 76 21.58 -6.48 -12.14
C GLY A 76 22.04 -5.03 -12.34
N LEU A 77 21.37 -4.05 -11.73
CA LEU A 77 21.80 -2.65 -11.75
C LEU A 77 22.71 -2.39 -10.54
N PRO A 78 23.90 -1.79 -10.71
CA PRO A 78 24.78 -1.48 -9.59
C PRO A 78 24.07 -0.64 -8.52
N ARG A 79 24.28 -0.97 -7.25
CA ARG A 79 23.61 -0.31 -6.11
C ARG A 79 23.92 1.19 -6.01
N ASP A 80 25.08 1.61 -6.49
CA ASP A 80 25.54 3.00 -6.55
C ASP A 80 25.17 3.70 -7.87
N HIS A 81 24.53 3.00 -8.81
CA HIS A 81 24.02 3.59 -10.03
C HIS A 81 23.01 4.71 -9.67
N PRO A 82 23.08 5.90 -10.31
CA PRO A 82 22.19 7.03 -10.00
C PRO A 82 20.70 6.71 -10.07
N GLU A 83 20.32 5.81 -10.99
CA GLU A 83 18.93 5.38 -11.22
C GLU A 83 18.53 4.10 -10.48
N SER A 84 19.41 3.55 -9.63
CA SER A 84 18.99 2.47 -8.71
C SER A 84 17.99 3.02 -7.69
N TYR A 85 17.07 2.17 -7.22
CA TYR A 85 16.09 2.60 -6.22
C TYR A 85 16.74 2.84 -4.85
N HIS A 86 17.84 2.14 -4.58
CA HIS A 86 18.76 2.50 -3.50
C HIS A 86 19.24 3.96 -3.61
N SER A 87 19.90 4.36 -4.70
CA SER A 87 20.37 5.73 -4.90
C SER A 87 19.23 6.75 -4.86
N PHE A 88 18.08 6.43 -5.47
CA PHE A 88 16.89 7.27 -5.44
C PHE A 88 16.46 7.57 -4.00
N MET A 89 16.33 6.55 -3.16
CA MET A 89 15.82 6.73 -1.79
C MET A 89 16.79 7.49 -0.90
N TYR A 90 18.09 7.21 -1.01
CA TYR A 90 19.11 7.96 -0.27
C TYR A 90 19.17 9.42 -0.72
N LYS A 91 19.16 9.67 -2.03
CA LYS A 91 19.21 11.02 -2.60
C LYS A 91 18.01 11.86 -2.19
N ASN A 92 16.82 11.29 -2.27
CA ASN A 92 15.56 12.05 -2.15
C ASN A 92 14.95 12.02 -0.75
N PHE A 93 15.37 11.11 0.14
CA PHE A 93 14.76 10.98 1.46
C PHE A 93 15.73 10.64 2.60
N PHE A 94 16.36 9.47 2.58
CA PHE A 94 17.01 8.92 3.78
C PHE A 94 18.18 9.76 4.31
N GLN A 95 18.94 10.45 3.46
CA GLN A 95 20.06 11.30 3.91
C GLN A 95 19.62 12.63 4.55
N HIS A 96 18.32 12.96 4.48
CA HIS A 96 17.78 14.25 4.92
C HIS A 96 16.99 14.16 6.23
N VAL A 97 16.90 12.97 6.84
CA VAL A 97 16.16 12.68 8.07
C VAL A 97 17.01 11.86 9.05
N ASP A 98 16.59 11.74 10.31
CA ASP A 98 17.28 11.01 11.39
C ASP A 98 17.04 9.49 11.40
N ILE A 99 16.76 8.88 10.23
CA ILE A 99 16.55 7.44 10.14
C ILE A 99 17.88 6.69 10.35
N ASP A 100 17.87 5.65 11.17
CA ASP A 100 19.01 4.76 11.33
C ASP A 100 19.15 3.87 10.08
N VAL A 101 20.35 3.84 9.48
CA VAL A 101 20.64 3.02 8.29
C VAL A 101 20.30 1.54 8.51
N LYS A 102 20.41 1.02 9.73
CA LYS A 102 20.05 -0.38 10.04
C LYS A 102 18.54 -0.65 9.94
N ASN A 103 17.73 0.40 9.99
CA ASN A 103 16.28 0.33 9.89
C ASN A 103 15.79 0.49 8.44
N VAL A 104 16.69 0.73 7.48
CA VAL A 104 16.36 0.86 6.06
C VAL A 104 16.47 -0.51 5.39
N ASN A 105 15.35 -1.00 4.85
CA ASN A 105 15.31 -2.26 4.10
C ASN A 105 14.95 -1.98 2.63
N LEU A 106 15.85 -2.41 1.75
CA LEU A 106 15.72 -2.38 0.29
C LEU A 106 16.04 -3.79 -0.21
N LEU A 107 15.34 -4.23 -1.26
CA LEU A 107 15.63 -5.50 -1.93
C LEU A 107 17.01 -5.43 -2.59
N ASP A 108 17.83 -6.47 -2.45
CA ASP A 108 19.11 -6.57 -3.15
C ASP A 108 18.95 -7.23 -4.53
N GLY A 109 18.79 -6.39 -5.57
CA GLY A 109 18.73 -6.83 -6.96
C GLY A 109 20.01 -7.46 -7.52
N ASN A 110 21.10 -7.48 -6.76
CA ASN A 110 22.38 -8.11 -7.12
C ASN A 110 22.74 -9.29 -6.19
N ALA A 111 21.80 -9.76 -5.36
CA ALA A 111 22.01 -10.90 -4.49
C ALA A 111 22.38 -12.17 -5.28
N ALA A 112 23.23 -13.01 -4.69
CA ALA A 112 23.66 -14.27 -5.30
C ALA A 112 22.48 -15.21 -5.60
N SER A 113 21.45 -15.18 -4.76
CA SER A 113 20.18 -15.88 -4.95
C SER A 113 19.03 -14.89 -4.78
N LEU A 114 18.46 -14.46 -5.91
CA LEU A 114 17.34 -13.52 -5.94
C LEU A 114 16.08 -14.09 -5.26
N THR A 115 15.88 -15.41 -5.32
CA THR A 115 14.77 -16.09 -4.65
C THR A 115 14.94 -16.07 -3.13
N ASP A 116 16.15 -16.34 -2.63
CA ASP A 116 16.41 -16.30 -1.19
C ASP A 116 16.32 -14.87 -0.66
N GLU A 117 16.74 -13.87 -1.44
CA GLU A 117 16.54 -12.46 -1.10
C GLU A 117 15.05 -12.12 -0.95
N CYS A 118 14.19 -12.54 -1.88
CA CYS A 118 12.74 -12.33 -1.77
C CYS A 118 12.14 -12.97 -0.52
N LEU A 119 12.55 -14.21 -0.20
CA LEU A 119 12.08 -14.93 0.99
C LEU A 119 12.58 -14.27 2.29
N ALA A 120 13.83 -13.84 2.31
CA ALA A 120 14.42 -13.13 3.44
C ALA A 120 13.73 -11.78 3.66
N TYR A 121 13.36 -11.07 2.59
CA TYR A 121 12.64 -9.80 2.67
C TYR A 121 11.27 -9.96 3.33
N GLU A 122 10.51 -10.97 2.93
CA GLU A 122 9.22 -11.33 3.56
C GLU A 122 9.38 -11.71 5.03
N ALA A 123 10.42 -12.49 5.35
CA ALA A 123 10.74 -12.86 6.72
C ALA A 123 11.11 -11.65 7.58
N LYS A 124 11.86 -10.69 7.03
CA LYS A 124 12.20 -9.42 7.71
C LYS A 124 10.96 -8.56 7.97
N ILE A 125 10.05 -8.43 7.00
CA ILE A 125 8.76 -7.75 7.20
C ILE A 125 8.00 -8.38 8.36
N LYS A 126 7.89 -9.71 8.37
CA LYS A 126 7.21 -10.44 9.45
C LYS A 126 7.90 -10.28 10.81
N ALA A 127 9.23 -10.32 10.84
CA ALA A 127 10.03 -10.14 12.06
C ALA A 127 9.91 -8.73 12.65
N ALA A 128 9.75 -7.72 11.80
CA ALA A 128 9.43 -6.35 12.22
C ALA A 128 7.99 -6.19 12.73
N GLY A 129 7.20 -7.27 12.72
CA GLY A 129 5.80 -7.27 13.12
C GLY A 129 4.83 -6.95 11.99
N GLY A 130 5.28 -6.83 10.73
CA GLY A 130 4.47 -6.42 9.57
C GLY A 130 4.45 -4.89 9.37
N ILE A 131 3.89 -4.43 8.25
CA ILE A 131 3.88 -3.01 7.87
C ILE A 131 2.69 -2.29 8.52
N GLU A 132 2.93 -1.15 9.19
CA GLU A 132 1.89 -0.30 9.78
C GLU A 132 1.19 0.57 8.73
N LEU A 133 1.97 1.19 7.85
CA LEU A 133 1.46 1.96 6.73
C LEU A 133 2.29 1.67 5.49
N PHE A 134 1.65 1.29 4.40
CA PHE A 134 2.29 1.12 3.10
C PHE A 134 1.90 2.28 2.19
N LEU A 135 2.86 3.18 1.92
CA LEU A 135 2.71 4.21 0.89
C LEU A 135 3.05 3.61 -0.48
N GLY A 136 2.19 3.81 -1.47
CA GLY A 136 2.39 3.36 -2.84
C GLY A 136 2.08 4.44 -3.87
N GLY A 137 2.64 4.29 -5.05
CA GLY A 137 2.15 4.95 -6.27
C GLY A 137 1.35 3.98 -7.13
N VAL A 138 0.83 4.47 -8.24
CA VAL A 138 0.18 3.64 -9.26
C VAL A 138 0.69 3.95 -10.67
N GLY A 139 0.89 2.91 -11.48
CA GLY A 139 1.08 2.99 -12.93
C GLY A 139 -0.14 3.54 -13.67
N SER A 140 0.03 3.97 -14.92
CA SER A 140 -1.11 4.38 -15.78
C SER A 140 -2.03 3.22 -16.15
N ASP A 141 -1.50 2.00 -16.11
CA ASP A 141 -2.18 0.71 -16.31
C ASP A 141 -2.79 0.14 -15.00
N GLY A 142 -2.64 0.84 -13.88
CA GLY A 142 -3.14 0.39 -12.58
C GLY A 142 -2.23 -0.57 -11.81
N HIS A 143 -0.96 -0.74 -12.21
CA HIS A 143 -0.01 -1.52 -11.40
C HIS A 143 0.36 -0.82 -10.09
N ILE A 144 0.56 -1.60 -9.02
CA ILE A 144 1.21 -1.14 -7.78
C ILE A 144 2.56 -1.86 -7.64
N ALA A 145 3.64 -1.13 -7.35
CA ALA A 145 5.03 -1.63 -7.50
C ALA A 145 5.24 -2.19 -8.93
N PHE A 146 6.08 -3.20 -9.12
CA PHE A 146 6.13 -3.93 -10.39
C PHE A 146 5.08 -5.05 -10.51
N ASN A 147 3.93 -4.96 -9.81
CA ASN A 147 2.82 -5.90 -10.00
C ASN A 147 1.98 -5.52 -11.23
N GLU A 148 2.59 -5.71 -12.40
CA GLU A 148 2.03 -5.43 -13.73
C GLU A 148 0.75 -6.23 -14.02
N PRO A 149 -0.06 -5.78 -15.00
CA PRO A 149 -1.25 -6.50 -15.44
C PRO A 149 -1.01 -8.00 -15.66
N GLY A 150 -1.89 -8.82 -15.08
CA GLY A 150 -1.77 -10.28 -15.06
C GLY A 150 -1.09 -10.84 -13.80
N SER A 151 -0.51 -10.00 -12.95
CA SER A 151 0.06 -10.43 -11.67
C SER A 151 -1.01 -11.00 -10.73
N SER A 152 -0.72 -12.12 -10.07
CA SER A 152 -1.63 -12.69 -9.07
C SER A 152 -1.94 -11.68 -7.97
N LEU A 153 -3.22 -11.52 -7.63
CA LEU A 153 -3.64 -10.66 -6.51
C LEU A 153 -3.21 -11.23 -5.14
N ALA A 154 -2.85 -12.51 -5.08
CA ALA A 154 -2.29 -13.17 -3.90
C ALA A 154 -0.74 -13.27 -3.98
N SER A 155 -0.09 -12.54 -4.88
CA SER A 155 1.37 -12.64 -5.09
C SER A 155 2.16 -12.18 -3.86
N ARG A 156 3.31 -12.84 -3.65
CA ARG A 156 4.35 -12.45 -2.69
C ARG A 156 5.52 -11.76 -3.38
N THR A 157 6.49 -11.33 -2.59
CA THR A 157 7.77 -10.79 -3.05
C THR A 157 8.45 -11.76 -3.99
N ARG A 158 8.85 -11.30 -5.18
CA ARG A 158 9.35 -12.15 -6.26
C ARG A 158 10.19 -11.38 -7.28
N ILE A 159 10.89 -12.14 -8.12
CA ILE A 159 11.49 -11.67 -9.36
C ILE A 159 10.37 -11.42 -10.38
N LYS A 160 10.44 -10.31 -11.10
CA LYS A 160 9.47 -9.92 -12.11
C LYS A 160 10.18 -9.37 -13.34
N SER A 161 9.87 -9.93 -14.51
CA SER A 161 10.23 -9.32 -15.80
C SER A 161 9.35 -8.11 -16.04
N LEU A 162 9.96 -7.00 -16.46
CA LEU A 162 9.26 -5.76 -16.78
C LEU A 162 8.59 -5.85 -18.15
N ALA A 163 7.36 -5.40 -18.24
CA ALA A 163 6.61 -5.22 -19.46
C ALA A 163 7.23 -4.12 -20.34
N HIS A 164 6.98 -4.20 -21.63
CA HIS A 164 7.53 -3.25 -22.60
C HIS A 164 7.14 -1.80 -22.31
N GLU A 165 5.90 -1.56 -21.89
CA GLU A 165 5.43 -0.21 -21.52
C GLU A 165 6.19 0.36 -20.32
N THR A 166 6.48 -0.47 -19.31
CA THR A 166 7.30 -0.11 -18.14
C THR A 166 8.73 0.27 -18.56
N ILE A 167 9.31 -0.49 -19.49
CA ILE A 167 10.63 -0.20 -20.04
C ILE A 167 10.63 1.16 -20.77
N ILE A 168 9.64 1.41 -21.65
CA ILE A 168 9.49 2.69 -22.35
C ILE A 168 9.31 3.86 -21.36
N ALA A 169 8.44 3.68 -20.36
CA ALA A 169 8.17 4.71 -19.36
C ALA A 169 9.41 5.05 -18.51
N ASN A 170 10.26 4.05 -18.23
CA ASN A 170 11.46 4.22 -17.44
C ASN A 170 12.67 4.69 -18.25
N ALA A 171 12.69 4.50 -19.57
CA ALA A 171 13.79 4.93 -20.45
C ALA A 171 14.14 6.42 -20.28
N ARG A 172 13.17 7.27 -19.92
CA ARG A 172 13.41 8.70 -19.61
C ARG A 172 14.44 8.93 -18.49
N PHE A 173 14.61 7.97 -17.58
CA PHE A 173 15.60 8.01 -16.50
C PHE A 173 16.97 7.51 -16.98
N PHE A 174 17.00 6.72 -18.05
CA PHE A 174 18.21 6.15 -18.66
C PHE A 174 18.60 6.91 -19.93
N ASN A 175 18.53 8.25 -19.91
CA ASN A 175 18.85 9.13 -21.05
C ASN A 175 18.03 8.85 -22.34
N GLY A 176 16.86 8.25 -22.21
CA GLY A 176 16.02 7.82 -23.34
C GLY A 176 16.46 6.50 -23.98
N ASP A 177 17.49 5.83 -23.44
CA ASP A 177 17.96 4.55 -23.94
C ASP A 177 17.15 3.39 -23.33
N ILE A 178 16.37 2.73 -24.18
CA ILE A 178 15.54 1.57 -23.82
C ILE A 178 16.40 0.36 -23.44
N ASP A 179 17.57 0.19 -24.07
CA ASP A 179 18.43 -0.98 -23.84
C ASP A 179 19.22 -0.87 -22.53
N ALA A 180 19.39 0.35 -22.01
CA ALA A 180 19.98 0.62 -20.70
C ALA A 180 19.03 0.30 -19.52
N VAL A 181 17.71 0.17 -19.77
CA VAL A 181 16.74 -0.13 -18.72
C VAL A 181 16.83 -1.62 -18.31
N PRO A 182 16.99 -1.93 -17.02
CA PRO A 182 16.96 -3.32 -16.56
C PRO A 182 15.67 -4.03 -16.94
N ARG A 183 15.77 -5.29 -17.38
CA ARG A 183 14.61 -6.09 -17.86
C ARG A 183 13.88 -6.82 -16.74
N MET A 184 14.46 -6.86 -15.56
CA MET A 184 13.91 -7.54 -14.39
C MET A 184 14.05 -6.66 -13.15
N ALA A 185 13.15 -6.88 -12.20
CA ALA A 185 13.18 -6.27 -10.88
C ALA A 185 12.80 -7.31 -9.81
N LEU A 186 13.23 -7.07 -8.58
CA LEU A 186 12.59 -7.65 -7.40
C LEU A 186 11.48 -6.71 -6.98
N THR A 187 10.32 -7.27 -6.60
CA THR A 187 9.16 -6.48 -6.18
C THR A 187 8.42 -7.20 -5.08
N VAL A 188 7.91 -6.46 -4.10
CA VAL A 188 6.88 -6.94 -3.18
C VAL A 188 5.63 -7.32 -3.97
N GLY A 189 4.92 -8.33 -3.49
CA GLY A 189 3.69 -8.80 -4.14
C GLY A 189 2.47 -7.98 -3.76
N VAL A 190 1.37 -8.19 -4.50
CA VAL A 190 0.08 -7.56 -4.18
C VAL A 190 -0.36 -7.93 -2.76
N GLN A 191 -0.25 -9.21 -2.38
CA GLN A 191 -0.60 -9.64 -1.02
C GLN A 191 0.34 -9.06 0.03
N THR A 192 1.62 -8.90 -0.28
CA THR A 192 2.60 -8.29 0.64
C THR A 192 2.20 -6.85 1.00
N ILE A 193 1.68 -6.08 0.03
CA ILE A 193 1.14 -4.74 0.26
C ILE A 193 -0.18 -4.81 1.04
N MET A 194 -1.06 -5.74 0.67
CA MET A 194 -2.37 -5.93 1.28
C MET A 194 -2.33 -6.51 2.71
N ASP A 195 -1.18 -7.00 3.15
CA ASP A 195 -0.94 -7.44 4.54
C ASP A 195 -0.62 -6.26 5.49
N ALA A 196 -0.42 -5.05 4.96
CA ALA A 196 -0.19 -3.87 5.78
C ALA A 196 -1.44 -3.48 6.59
N ARG A 197 -1.27 -2.79 7.73
CA ARG A 197 -2.45 -2.31 8.50
C ARG A 197 -3.18 -1.20 7.77
N GLU A 198 -2.46 -0.34 7.06
CA GLU A 198 -3.00 0.71 6.22
C GLU A 198 -2.26 0.75 4.88
N VAL A 199 -3.00 0.98 3.79
CA VAL A 199 -2.43 1.21 2.46
C VAL A 199 -2.88 2.56 1.94
N VAL A 200 -1.90 3.41 1.61
CA VAL A 200 -2.12 4.76 1.08
C VAL A 200 -1.52 4.85 -0.31
N ILE A 201 -2.32 5.17 -1.31
CA ILE A 201 -1.86 5.36 -2.69
C ILE A 201 -1.97 6.82 -3.10
N ILE A 202 -0.90 7.36 -3.67
CA ILE A 202 -0.92 8.63 -4.41
C ILE A 202 -1.12 8.38 -5.91
N ALA A 203 -2.03 9.13 -6.54
CA ALA A 203 -2.16 9.14 -7.99
C ALA A 203 -2.53 10.54 -8.48
N THR A 204 -1.67 11.14 -9.30
CA THR A 204 -1.85 12.52 -9.77
C THR A 204 -1.69 12.61 -11.29
N GLY A 205 -2.48 13.48 -11.90
CA GLY A 205 -2.48 13.77 -13.34
C GLY A 205 -3.38 12.85 -14.16
N THR A 206 -3.77 13.35 -15.34
CA THR A 206 -4.73 12.72 -16.24
C THR A 206 -4.35 11.31 -16.69
N SER A 207 -3.03 11.04 -16.83
CA SER A 207 -2.51 9.70 -17.17
C SER A 207 -2.91 8.59 -16.20
N LYS A 208 -3.38 8.94 -14.99
CA LYS A 208 -3.82 7.98 -13.97
C LYS A 208 -5.33 7.78 -13.95
N ALA A 209 -6.11 8.63 -14.63
CA ALA A 209 -7.57 8.60 -14.55
C ALA A 209 -8.19 7.24 -14.96
N PRO A 210 -7.72 6.54 -16.01
CA PRO A 210 -8.26 5.21 -16.35
C PRO A 210 -8.01 4.18 -15.24
N ALA A 211 -6.80 4.16 -14.66
CA ALA A 211 -6.46 3.27 -13.55
C ALA A 211 -7.32 3.55 -12.30
N ILE A 212 -7.53 4.83 -11.98
CA ILE A 212 -8.38 5.23 -10.85
C ILE A 212 -9.84 4.87 -11.08
N GLN A 213 -10.37 5.06 -12.29
CA GLN A 213 -11.70 4.60 -12.64
C GLN A 213 -11.85 3.08 -12.44
N GLN A 214 -10.92 2.29 -12.96
CA GLN A 214 -10.98 0.84 -12.81
C GLN A 214 -10.86 0.39 -11.35
N ALA A 215 -9.99 1.03 -10.57
CA ALA A 215 -9.78 0.69 -9.17
C ALA A 215 -10.96 1.08 -8.26
N VAL A 216 -11.68 2.17 -8.56
CA VAL A 216 -12.77 2.70 -7.73
C VAL A 216 -14.15 2.22 -8.19
N GLU A 217 -14.40 2.20 -9.50
CA GLU A 217 -15.71 1.87 -10.08
C GLU A 217 -15.77 0.50 -10.75
N GLY A 218 -14.61 -0.04 -11.14
CA GLY A 218 -14.50 -1.36 -11.76
C GLY A 218 -14.57 -2.51 -10.76
N GLY A 219 -14.66 -3.73 -11.28
CA GLY A 219 -14.53 -4.94 -10.48
C GLY A 219 -13.06 -5.27 -10.17
N ILE A 220 -12.84 -6.06 -9.11
CA ILE A 220 -11.52 -6.58 -8.77
C ILE A 220 -10.99 -7.41 -9.94
N SER A 221 -9.80 -7.05 -10.45
CA SER A 221 -9.18 -7.67 -11.60
C SER A 221 -7.65 -7.64 -11.50
N HIS A 222 -6.99 -8.75 -11.86
CA HIS A 222 -5.54 -8.79 -11.96
C HIS A 222 -4.96 -7.97 -13.13
N LEU A 223 -5.80 -7.44 -14.01
CA LEU A 223 -5.38 -6.52 -15.07
C LEU A 223 -5.15 -5.10 -14.53
N CYS A 224 -5.76 -4.74 -13.40
CA CYS A 224 -5.49 -3.52 -12.66
C CYS A 224 -5.30 -3.90 -11.19
N THR A 225 -4.05 -4.17 -10.81
CA THR A 225 -3.73 -4.70 -9.48
C THR A 225 -4.09 -3.71 -8.37
N LEU A 226 -4.19 -2.41 -8.67
CA LEU A 226 -4.76 -1.40 -7.78
C LEU A 226 -6.20 -1.72 -7.31
N SER A 227 -7.00 -2.40 -8.13
CA SER A 227 -8.36 -2.83 -7.74
C SER A 227 -8.38 -3.78 -6.53
N ALA A 228 -7.25 -4.42 -6.19
CA ALA A 228 -7.13 -5.23 -4.98
C ALA A 228 -7.44 -4.43 -3.71
N LEU A 229 -7.21 -3.11 -3.69
CA LEU A 229 -7.50 -2.25 -2.54
C LEU A 229 -8.97 -2.23 -2.12
N GLN A 230 -9.89 -2.66 -3.01
CA GLN A 230 -11.30 -2.86 -2.66
C GLN A 230 -11.49 -3.93 -1.58
N LEU A 231 -10.55 -4.87 -1.47
CA LEU A 231 -10.54 -5.92 -0.44
C LEU A 231 -9.83 -5.50 0.85
N HIS A 232 -9.09 -4.39 0.84
CA HIS A 232 -8.28 -3.99 1.99
C HIS A 232 -9.17 -3.36 3.08
N PRO A 233 -9.02 -3.77 4.35
CA PRO A 233 -9.82 -3.21 5.44
C PRO A 233 -9.51 -1.74 5.72
N SER A 234 -8.36 -1.23 5.24
CA SER A 234 -7.85 0.12 5.50
C SER A 234 -7.12 0.71 4.27
N SER A 235 -7.85 1.00 3.19
CA SER A 235 -7.26 1.62 1.99
C SER A 235 -7.67 3.07 1.82
N MET A 236 -6.71 3.89 1.39
CA MET A 236 -6.90 5.29 1.03
C MET A 236 -6.22 5.59 -0.31
N LEU A 237 -6.99 6.11 -1.27
CA LEU A 237 -6.46 6.73 -2.48
C LEU A 237 -6.52 8.24 -2.32
N VAL A 238 -5.40 8.92 -2.51
CA VAL A 238 -5.31 10.37 -2.53
C VAL A 238 -4.94 10.81 -3.94
N VAL A 239 -5.82 11.61 -4.54
CA VAL A 239 -5.76 11.98 -5.95
C VAL A 239 -5.88 13.49 -6.13
N ASP A 240 -5.35 14.00 -7.23
CA ASP A 240 -5.70 15.34 -7.72
C ASP A 240 -6.98 15.29 -8.59
N GLU A 241 -7.52 16.44 -8.97
CA GLU A 241 -8.72 16.51 -9.81
C GLU A 241 -8.50 15.85 -11.18
N ASP A 242 -7.33 16.03 -11.79
CA ASP A 242 -6.98 15.46 -13.09
C ASP A 242 -7.04 13.93 -13.11
N ALA A 243 -6.66 13.27 -12.01
CA ALA A 243 -6.78 11.82 -11.87
C ALA A 243 -8.22 11.32 -11.68
N THR A 244 -9.21 12.23 -11.55
CA THR A 244 -10.64 11.88 -11.46
C THR A 244 -11.40 12.02 -12.78
N MET A 245 -10.73 12.40 -13.87
CA MET A 245 -11.38 12.74 -15.15
C MET A 245 -12.25 11.62 -15.75
N GLU A 246 -11.93 10.36 -15.46
CA GLU A 246 -12.69 9.18 -15.93
C GLU A 246 -13.72 8.69 -14.90
N LEU A 247 -13.76 9.27 -13.69
CA LEU A 247 -14.77 8.93 -12.68
C LEU A 247 -16.12 9.56 -13.01
N LYS A 248 -17.20 8.87 -12.64
CA LYS A 248 -18.53 9.48 -12.71
C LYS A 248 -18.61 10.62 -11.70
N VAL A 249 -19.25 11.73 -12.10
CA VAL A 249 -19.51 12.88 -11.22
C VAL A 249 -20.15 12.47 -9.88
N LYS A 250 -21.07 11.49 -9.90
CA LYS A 250 -21.71 10.98 -8.68
C LYS A 250 -20.72 10.32 -7.72
N THR A 251 -19.68 9.67 -8.23
CA THR A 251 -18.64 8.97 -7.45
C THR A 251 -17.78 9.99 -6.72
N VAL A 252 -17.30 11.01 -7.44
CA VAL A 252 -16.53 12.12 -6.84
C VAL A 252 -17.35 12.81 -5.76
N ARG A 253 -18.60 13.20 -6.07
CA ARG A 253 -19.50 13.83 -5.09
C ARG A 253 -19.76 12.98 -3.85
N TYR A 254 -19.89 11.67 -4.02
CA TYR A 254 -20.07 10.74 -2.90
C TYR A 254 -18.88 10.81 -1.95
N PHE A 255 -17.66 10.61 -2.44
CA PHE A 255 -16.47 10.57 -1.58
C PHE A 255 -16.14 11.93 -0.96
N THR A 256 -16.24 13.02 -1.73
CA THR A 256 -16.06 14.37 -1.18
C THR A 256 -17.12 14.70 -0.11
N GLY A 257 -18.37 14.24 -0.31
CA GLY A 257 -19.44 14.40 0.68
C GLY A 257 -19.20 13.60 1.96
N VAL A 258 -18.68 12.38 1.84
CA VAL A 258 -18.28 11.54 2.98
C VAL A 258 -17.15 12.21 3.75
N GLU A 259 -16.07 12.65 3.10
CA GLU A 259 -14.95 13.35 3.76
C GLU A 259 -15.44 14.61 4.51
N ARG A 260 -16.26 15.45 3.86
CA ARG A 260 -16.81 16.66 4.49
C ARG A 260 -17.62 16.35 5.74
N THR A 261 -18.39 15.26 5.73
CA THR A 261 -19.22 14.84 6.87
C THR A 261 -18.34 14.35 8.03
N ILE A 262 -17.27 13.63 7.75
CA ILE A 262 -16.31 13.17 8.77
C ILE A 262 -15.66 14.39 9.43
N LEU A 263 -15.15 15.33 8.62
CA LEU A 263 -14.50 16.54 9.10
C LEU A 263 -15.45 17.43 9.92
N SER A 264 -16.70 17.60 9.48
CA SER A 264 -17.66 18.47 10.18
C SER A 264 -18.10 17.91 11.55
N LYS A 265 -18.02 16.60 11.74
CA LYS A 265 -18.31 15.94 13.03
C LYS A 265 -17.12 15.88 13.97
N GLY A 266 -15.97 16.46 13.60
CA GLY A 266 -14.74 16.38 14.39
C GLY A 266 -14.21 14.95 14.55
N MET A 267 -14.70 14.02 13.72
CA MET A 267 -14.22 12.64 13.73
C MET A 267 -12.85 12.60 13.08
N SER A 268 -11.91 11.88 13.68
CA SER A 268 -10.62 11.70 13.04
C SER A 268 -10.83 10.91 11.74
N SER A 269 -10.13 11.32 10.68
CA SER A 269 -10.08 10.56 9.43
C SER A 269 -9.24 9.28 9.57
N GLU A 270 -8.98 8.82 10.80
CA GLU A 270 -8.20 7.62 11.06
C GLU A 270 -8.99 6.39 10.68
N THR A 271 -8.28 5.40 10.16
CA THR A 271 -8.87 4.09 9.99
C THR A 271 -9.20 3.55 11.37
N PRO A 272 -10.43 3.03 11.61
CA PRO A 272 -10.73 2.31 12.83
C PRO A 272 -9.72 1.17 13.00
N PRO A 273 -9.31 0.82 14.23
CA PRO A 273 -8.55 -0.40 14.44
C PRO A 273 -9.30 -1.57 13.82
N SER A 274 -8.58 -2.45 13.11
CA SER A 274 -9.16 -3.68 12.59
C SER A 274 -9.85 -4.40 13.76
N LEU A 275 -11.17 -4.58 13.68
CA LEU A 275 -11.92 -5.36 14.64
C LEU A 275 -11.34 -6.78 14.63
N THR A 276 -10.44 -7.06 15.54
CA THR A 276 -9.99 -8.42 15.82
C THR A 276 -11.13 -9.05 16.60
N LEU A 277 -11.94 -9.86 15.91
CA LEU A 277 -12.84 -10.77 16.60
C LEU A 277 -11.97 -11.60 17.54
N ALA A 278 -12.24 -11.52 18.85
CA ALA A 278 -11.60 -12.36 19.84
C ALA A 278 -11.72 -13.82 19.38
N THR A 279 -10.59 -14.48 19.13
CA THR A 279 -10.55 -15.88 18.68
C THR A 279 -10.82 -16.88 19.80
N SER A 280 -11.25 -16.43 20.99
CA SER A 280 -11.67 -17.32 22.07
C SER A 280 -13.08 -17.84 21.81
N ILE A 281 -13.18 -18.85 20.96
CA ILE A 281 -14.26 -19.83 21.08
C ILE A 281 -13.70 -20.94 21.94
N ASP A 282 -13.95 -20.90 23.26
CA ASP A 282 -13.91 -22.09 24.10
C ASP A 282 -15.08 -22.98 23.66
N GLY A 283 -14.84 -23.76 22.62
CA GLY A 283 -15.78 -24.72 22.08
C GLY A 283 -15.08 -26.05 21.96
N THR A 284 -15.24 -26.89 22.99
CA THR A 284 -14.88 -28.32 22.91
C THR A 284 -15.55 -28.92 21.68
N TRP A 285 -14.74 -29.32 20.69
CA TRP A 285 -15.19 -30.19 19.62
C TRP A 285 -15.72 -31.48 20.25
N ARG A 286 -17.01 -31.77 20.09
CA ARG A 286 -17.56 -33.10 20.32
C ARG A 286 -17.43 -33.89 19.04
N GLU A 287 -16.83 -35.08 19.11
CA GLU A 287 -16.91 -36.05 18.03
C GLU A 287 -18.37 -36.49 17.86
N PRO A 288 -18.87 -36.62 16.62
CA PRO A 288 -20.23 -37.10 16.38
C PRO A 288 -20.31 -38.60 16.70
N GLU A 289 -21.33 -38.99 17.49
CA GLU A 289 -21.64 -40.41 17.73
C GLU A 289 -22.27 -41.04 16.48
N ASP A 290 -21.97 -42.33 16.27
CA ASP A 290 -22.41 -43.11 15.12
C ASP A 290 -23.95 -43.13 14.98
N GLY A 291 -24.47 -42.46 13.95
CA GLY A 291 -25.89 -42.45 13.61
C GLY A 291 -26.41 -41.19 12.90
N GLU A 292 -25.65 -40.09 12.87
CA GLU A 292 -26.12 -38.80 12.31
C GLU A 292 -26.13 -38.69 10.77
N LEU A 293 -25.77 -39.75 10.04
CA LEU A 293 -25.67 -39.73 8.57
C LEU A 293 -26.84 -40.45 7.89
N THR A 294 -28.08 -40.10 8.23
CA THR A 294 -29.25 -40.47 7.43
C THR A 294 -29.87 -39.26 6.71
N PRO A 295 -30.40 -39.42 5.48
CA PRO A 295 -30.83 -38.31 4.61
C PRO A 295 -31.90 -37.38 5.21
N ASP A 296 -32.67 -37.84 6.21
CA ASP A 296 -33.77 -37.07 6.82
C ASP A 296 -33.33 -36.00 7.83
N SER A 297 -32.04 -35.93 8.22
CA SER A 297 -31.53 -34.90 9.13
C SER A 297 -31.29 -33.52 8.48
N MET A 298 -31.53 -33.40 7.16
CA MET A 298 -31.32 -32.16 6.40
C MET A 298 -32.44 -31.12 6.57
N SER A 299 -33.57 -31.49 7.18
CA SER A 299 -34.73 -30.60 7.35
C SER A 299 -34.70 -29.75 8.63
N SER A 300 -33.81 -30.04 9.59
CA SER A 300 -33.66 -29.27 10.84
C SER A 300 -32.47 -28.31 10.85
N ARG A 301 -31.76 -28.14 9.72
CA ARG A 301 -30.63 -27.18 9.58
C ARG A 301 -31.05 -25.80 9.08
N ILE A 302 -32.24 -25.33 9.45
CA ILE A 302 -32.55 -23.89 9.43
C ILE A 302 -32.27 -23.37 10.85
N GLY A 303 -30.98 -23.20 11.17
CA GLY A 303 -30.51 -22.78 12.48
C GLY A 303 -29.14 -22.14 12.37
N GLN A 304 -29.11 -20.82 12.46
CA GLN A 304 -27.96 -19.92 12.50
C GLN A 304 -27.08 -19.89 11.24
N THR A 305 -27.53 -19.09 10.27
CA THR A 305 -26.68 -18.51 9.24
C THR A 305 -25.44 -17.86 9.87
N LYS A 306 -24.27 -18.25 9.35
CA LYS A 306 -22.93 -17.67 9.58
C LYS A 306 -22.98 -16.15 9.78
N PRO A 307 -22.10 -15.56 10.62
CA PRO A 307 -21.94 -14.11 10.62
C PRO A 307 -21.38 -13.72 9.25
N LEU A 308 -22.25 -13.16 8.41
CA LEU A 308 -21.83 -12.34 7.29
C LEU A 308 -21.02 -11.20 7.89
N THR A 309 -19.72 -11.14 7.59
CA THR A 309 -18.95 -9.90 7.73
C THR A 309 -19.80 -8.78 7.15
N VAL A 310 -20.18 -7.81 7.98
CA VAL A 310 -20.84 -6.59 7.52
C VAL A 310 -19.80 -5.83 6.69
N ARG A 311 -19.73 -6.16 5.39
CA ARG A 311 -18.92 -5.45 4.41
C ARG A 311 -19.70 -4.21 3.99
N SER A 312 -19.63 -3.20 4.86
CA SER A 312 -20.03 -1.84 4.51
C SER A 312 -18.94 -1.18 3.68
N VAL A 313 -19.31 -0.46 2.62
CA VAL A 313 -18.41 0.37 1.80
C VAL A 313 -17.76 1.48 2.65
N THR A 314 -18.41 1.87 3.74
CA THR A 314 -17.90 2.74 4.79
C THR A 314 -17.33 1.92 5.95
N MET A 315 -16.04 2.13 6.25
CA MET A 315 -15.42 1.61 7.47
C MET A 315 -16.11 2.19 8.72
N PRO A 316 -16.10 1.48 9.87
CA PRO A 316 -16.42 2.10 11.16
C PRO A 316 -15.42 3.24 11.46
N PHE A 317 -15.67 4.10 12.45
CA PHE A 317 -14.75 5.19 12.81
C PHE A 317 -14.53 5.16 14.32
N SER A 318 -13.35 5.56 14.79
CA SER A 318 -13.08 5.74 16.23
C SER A 318 -13.42 7.18 16.65
N PRO A 319 -14.13 7.40 17.77
CA PRO A 319 -14.22 8.72 18.38
C PRO A 319 -12.84 9.14 18.92
N VAL A 320 -12.64 10.47 19.01
CA VAL A 320 -11.46 11.11 19.62
C VAL A 320 -11.39 10.80 21.11
#